data_AF-A0A550C7P3-F1
#
_entry.id   AF-A0A550C7P3-F1
#
_cell.length_a   1.000
_cell.length_b   1.000
_cell.length_c   1.000
_cell.angle_alpha   90.00
_cell.angle_beta   90.00
_cell.angle_gamma   90.00
#
_symmetry.space_group_name_H-M   'P 1'
#
loop_
_entity.id
_entity.type
_entity.pdbx_description
1 polymer ?
#
loop_
_entity_poly.entity_id
_entity_poly.type
_entity_poly.pdbx_seq_one_letter_code
_entity_poly.pdbx_strand_id
1 'polypeptide(L)'
;MRAAGTPLAWKYVLAAAQVKSQASAIAETARQLRDGAYNCFATQDDLMWHIEVGLVRDQFWVSIFDRSGCVQSLRANIDIHASYLVRVIVGLALFDRSRLGYDPSLKSLPSGGRTIAVKDIEYQVIKTLFISDVLRGRGTVCWRCRTLDAGLDEEEDVVVKSLWADQSRAHKEAEFLQAAADIEGIITLVAEETVMEGDNPRSTATIRQALQDHDRAHELDDIEVRHHHRLVLKPFGLHLEYFTSKKELLSVLKDCVEAHEKLVYEKHILHSDISDNNVMIRAKGTKDGLRRGLLIDLDYASFIGEKRDRTAIAHRTGTLPFMAHEILRMGDEIPHEPHHDLESFLYVLIWTCVCFAGPNCLYRQNFDITKTRIGRWLDLDARMDDVGAAKEKIMCAPADGTDDKFPGFLDEVCDPYFEDLKPCMCELRDVILGEVPANPREMHVNVSEILQRHIDKLSHPDAPITAKSNTSTGGPSRKAPRRRKATGQTDSEALTTDGELLHTELDDEEVAQMKRLRLIQAEKKRRKPAVAPKKIPVPAAPTLPPAVSAPVAGPSQLLRRARGTERSDAAIVGRLRTSEQAGVRDTYNEDALERERERRQGVPANYRLSSSGQATKRRKLD
;
A
#
# COMPACT_ATOMS: atom_id res chain seq x y z
N MET A 1 20.93 16.64 -15.97
CA MET A 1 20.16 17.51 -16.88
C MET A 1 19.32 16.65 -17.82
N ARG A 2 18.06 17.02 -18.06
CA ARG A 2 17.10 16.26 -18.88
C ARG A 2 17.36 16.46 -20.38
N ALA A 3 17.26 15.41 -21.18
CA ALA A 3 17.23 15.50 -22.64
C ALA A 3 15.92 16.17 -23.09
N ALA A 4 15.99 17.09 -24.06
CA ALA A 4 14.82 17.78 -24.59
C ALA A 4 13.80 16.77 -25.17
N GLY A 5 12.52 16.89 -24.79
CA GLY A 5 11.42 16.11 -25.38
C GLY A 5 10.82 14.98 -24.51
N THR A 6 11.44 14.56 -23.41
CA THR A 6 10.78 13.65 -22.45
C THR A 6 9.57 14.35 -21.81
N PRO A 7 8.42 13.74 -21.51
CA PRO A 7 7.34 14.38 -20.75
C PRO A 7 7.80 14.85 -19.36
N LEU A 8 7.24 15.96 -18.86
CA LEU A 8 7.52 16.42 -17.49
C LEU A 8 6.80 15.50 -16.50
N ALA A 9 7.54 14.91 -15.56
CA ALA A 9 7.01 13.98 -14.56
C ALA A 9 7.29 14.52 -13.16
N TRP A 10 6.39 14.23 -12.22
CA TRP A 10 6.48 14.70 -10.83
C TRP A 10 7.78 14.31 -10.14
N LYS A 11 8.38 13.16 -10.48
CA LYS A 11 9.70 12.74 -9.98
C LYS A 11 10.87 13.69 -10.31
N TYR A 12 10.66 14.67 -11.18
CA TYR A 12 11.68 15.66 -11.57
C TYR A 12 11.37 17.09 -11.10
N VAL A 13 10.26 17.29 -10.38
CA VAL A 13 9.82 18.61 -9.91
C VAL A 13 10.55 18.96 -8.62
N LEU A 14 11.36 20.02 -8.65
CA LEU A 14 12.10 20.49 -7.47
C LEU A 14 11.24 21.40 -6.57
N ALA A 15 10.45 22.27 -7.21
CA ALA A 15 9.48 23.16 -6.59
C ALA A 15 8.40 23.49 -7.63
N ALA A 16 7.21 23.87 -7.17
CA ALA A 16 6.09 24.21 -8.04
C ALA A 16 5.46 25.56 -7.69
N ALA A 17 4.80 26.16 -8.67
CA ALA A 17 4.01 27.37 -8.46
C ALA A 17 2.69 27.29 -9.22
N GLN A 18 1.61 27.74 -8.58
CA GLN A 18 0.29 27.84 -9.17
C GLN A 18 -0.03 29.30 -9.44
N VAL A 19 -0.22 29.66 -10.72
CA VAL A 19 -0.46 31.04 -11.16
C VAL A 19 -1.88 31.18 -11.71
N LYS A 20 -2.68 32.09 -11.15
CA LYS A 20 -4.07 32.33 -11.55
C LYS A 20 -4.37 33.82 -11.69
N SER A 21 -5.22 34.17 -12.64
CA SER A 21 -5.65 35.55 -12.90
C SER A 21 -6.97 35.93 -12.23
N GLN A 22 -7.74 34.97 -11.72
CA GLN A 22 -9.04 35.20 -11.11
C GLN A 22 -8.95 35.16 -9.57
N ALA A 23 -9.47 36.18 -8.89
CA ALA A 23 -9.43 36.24 -7.42
C ALA A 23 -10.21 35.10 -6.75
N SER A 24 -11.28 34.61 -7.39
CA SER A 24 -12.06 33.45 -6.94
C SER A 24 -11.24 32.15 -6.87
N ALA A 25 -10.10 32.09 -7.57
CA ALA A 25 -9.27 30.89 -7.66
C ALA A 25 -8.41 30.65 -6.41
N ILE A 26 -8.44 31.52 -5.38
CA ILE A 26 -7.62 31.36 -4.17
C ILE A 26 -7.81 29.98 -3.50
N ALA A 27 -9.05 29.58 -3.26
CA ALA A 27 -9.34 28.30 -2.61
C ALA A 27 -8.97 27.10 -3.50
N GLU A 28 -9.19 27.22 -4.83
CA GLU A 28 -8.75 26.21 -5.79
C GLU A 28 -7.22 26.10 -5.84
N THR A 29 -6.52 27.23 -5.77
CA THR A 29 -5.06 27.29 -5.77
C THR A 29 -4.50 26.56 -4.55
N ALA A 30 -5.04 26.81 -3.36
CA ALA A 30 -4.63 26.10 -2.15
C ALA A 30 -4.77 24.57 -2.28
N ARG A 31 -5.87 24.09 -2.88
CA ARG A 31 -6.05 22.66 -3.16
C ARG A 31 -5.02 22.13 -4.17
N GLN A 32 -4.76 22.87 -5.25
CA GLN A 32 -3.79 22.47 -6.26
C GLN A 32 -2.35 22.44 -5.75
N LEU A 33 -1.99 23.32 -4.82
CA LEU A 33 -0.68 23.28 -4.16
C LEU A 33 -0.51 22.00 -3.33
N ARG A 34 -1.58 21.59 -2.62
CA ARG A 34 -1.60 20.32 -1.89
C ARG A 34 -1.49 19.12 -2.83
N ASP A 35 -2.21 19.16 -3.95
CA ASP A 35 -2.15 18.09 -4.98
C ASP A 35 -0.74 17.97 -5.57
N GLY A 36 -0.04 19.10 -5.79
CA GLY A 36 1.35 19.09 -6.23
C GLY A 36 2.29 18.45 -5.21
N ALA A 37 2.19 18.85 -3.94
CA ALA A 37 2.98 18.28 -2.85
C ALA A 37 2.74 16.77 -2.69
N TYR A 38 1.48 16.33 -2.74
CA TYR A 38 1.11 14.91 -2.76
C TYR A 38 1.84 14.16 -3.88
N ASN A 39 1.79 14.68 -5.10
CA ASN A 39 2.43 14.03 -6.25
C ASN A 39 3.95 13.98 -6.14
N CYS A 40 4.58 15.03 -5.59
CA CYS A 40 6.01 15.03 -5.32
C CYS A 40 6.37 13.96 -4.28
N PHE A 41 5.70 13.92 -3.13
CA PHE A 41 5.96 12.91 -2.11
C PHE A 41 5.70 11.46 -2.56
N ALA A 42 4.70 11.25 -3.42
CA ALA A 42 4.38 9.92 -3.95
C ALA A 42 5.36 9.43 -5.03
N THR A 43 6.22 10.30 -5.56
CA THR A 43 7.12 9.96 -6.69
C THR A 43 8.60 10.24 -6.43
N GLN A 44 8.93 10.91 -5.34
CA GLN A 44 10.29 11.27 -4.94
C GLN A 44 10.58 10.66 -3.57
N ASP A 45 11.39 9.61 -3.58
CA ASP A 45 11.70 8.80 -2.41
C ASP A 45 12.75 9.43 -1.48
N ASP A 46 13.45 10.47 -1.95
CA ASP A 46 14.40 11.28 -1.19
C ASP A 46 13.81 12.61 -0.68
N LEU A 47 12.50 12.86 -0.84
CA LEU A 47 11.87 14.14 -0.48
C LEU A 47 11.28 14.14 0.95
N MET A 48 11.79 15.03 1.79
CA MET A 48 11.41 15.22 3.20
C MET A 48 10.37 16.32 3.40
N TRP A 49 10.52 17.44 2.70
CA TRP A 49 9.52 18.52 2.63
C TRP A 49 9.45 19.08 1.20
N HIS A 50 8.33 19.70 0.85
CA HIS A 50 8.12 20.32 -0.46
C HIS A 50 7.68 21.77 -0.34
N ILE A 51 8.21 22.63 -1.22
CA ILE A 51 7.88 24.06 -1.25
C ILE A 51 7.05 24.36 -2.49
N GLU A 52 5.90 24.98 -2.29
CA GLU A 52 5.08 25.52 -3.37
C GLU A 52 4.70 26.98 -3.19
N VAL A 53 4.48 27.68 -4.30
CA VAL A 53 4.13 29.11 -4.31
C VAL A 53 2.77 29.31 -4.97
N GLY A 54 1.84 29.94 -4.26
CA GLY A 54 0.60 30.42 -4.86
C GLY A 54 0.75 31.85 -5.35
N LEU A 55 0.35 32.13 -6.59
CA LEU A 55 0.24 33.48 -7.13
C LEU A 55 -1.16 33.65 -7.72
N VAL A 56 -1.97 34.51 -7.10
CA VAL A 56 -3.31 34.83 -7.57
C VAL A 56 -3.45 36.33 -7.68
N ARG A 57 -3.52 36.84 -8.92
CA ARG A 57 -3.49 38.28 -9.23
C ARG A 57 -2.28 38.96 -8.60
N ASP A 58 -2.52 39.93 -7.73
CA ASP A 58 -1.58 40.72 -6.99
C ASP A 58 -1.17 40.07 -5.66
N GLN A 59 -1.65 38.86 -5.34
CA GLN A 59 -1.32 38.16 -4.09
C GLN A 59 -0.40 36.98 -4.33
N PHE A 60 0.58 36.79 -3.46
CA PHE A 60 1.39 35.58 -3.40
C PHE A 60 1.55 35.06 -1.97
N TRP A 61 1.82 33.77 -1.83
CA TRP A 61 2.17 33.12 -0.57
C TRP A 61 3.06 31.91 -0.81
N VAL A 62 3.77 31.49 0.22
CA VAL A 62 4.60 30.28 0.21
C VAL A 62 3.95 29.24 1.12
N SER A 63 3.91 28.00 0.65
CA SER A 63 3.46 26.83 1.39
C SER A 63 4.60 25.82 1.48
N ILE A 64 4.91 25.36 2.69
CA ILE A 64 5.85 24.28 2.93
C ILE A 64 5.06 23.08 3.47
N PHE A 65 5.13 21.98 2.76
CA PHE A 65 4.49 20.73 3.13
C PHE A 65 5.55 19.78 3.69
N ASP A 66 5.29 19.20 4.85
CA ASP A 66 6.07 18.13 5.45
C ASP A 66 5.14 16.99 5.91
N ARG A 67 5.71 15.99 6.58
CA ARG A 67 4.94 14.83 7.04
C ARG A 67 4.05 15.08 8.26
N SER A 68 4.04 16.30 8.81
CA SER A 68 3.08 16.78 9.83
C SER A 68 2.08 17.80 9.26
N GLY A 69 2.04 18.01 7.94
CA GLY A 69 1.07 18.86 7.26
C GLY A 69 1.68 20.06 6.54
N CYS A 70 0.98 21.20 6.55
CA CYS A 70 1.38 22.39 5.78
C CYS A 70 1.58 23.60 6.69
N VAL A 71 2.66 24.33 6.46
CA VAL A 71 2.89 25.67 7.00
C VAL A 71 2.76 26.67 5.85
N GLN A 72 1.91 27.68 6.01
CA GLN A 72 1.64 28.66 4.95
C GLN A 72 1.90 30.07 5.45
N SER A 73 2.60 30.87 4.63
CA SER A 73 2.76 32.30 4.90
C SER A 73 1.43 33.05 4.77
N LEU A 74 1.34 34.22 5.40
CA LEU A 74 0.29 35.18 5.03
C LEU A 74 0.41 35.55 3.54
N ARG A 75 -0.71 35.95 2.96
CA ARG A 75 -0.75 36.43 1.58
C ARG A 75 -0.15 37.83 1.54
N ALA A 76 0.91 37.99 0.77
CA ALA A 76 1.56 39.26 0.53
C ALA A 76 1.09 39.83 -0.81
N ASN A 77 0.87 41.14 -0.87
CA ASN A 77 0.62 41.83 -2.14
C ASN A 77 1.96 42.05 -2.88
N ILE A 78 2.02 41.67 -4.17
CA ILE A 78 3.20 41.69 -5.03
C ILE A 78 3.70 43.11 -5.28
N ASP A 79 2.79 44.07 -5.46
CA ASP A 79 3.14 45.47 -5.74
C ASP A 79 3.81 46.14 -4.52
N ILE A 80 3.47 45.68 -3.31
CA ILE A 80 4.05 46.16 -2.05
C ILE A 80 5.30 45.36 -1.67
N HIS A 81 5.27 44.03 -1.85
CA HIS A 81 6.28 43.10 -1.34
C HIS A 81 7.08 42.41 -2.46
N ALA A 82 7.30 43.09 -3.58
CA ALA A 82 8.02 42.55 -4.74
C ALA A 82 9.38 41.95 -4.37
N SER A 83 10.10 42.58 -3.43
CA SER A 83 11.40 42.09 -2.95
C SER A 83 11.32 40.71 -2.29
N TYR A 84 10.22 40.38 -1.60
CA TYR A 84 10.00 39.06 -1.02
C TYR A 84 9.71 38.01 -2.10
N LEU A 85 8.88 38.34 -3.09
CA LEU A 85 8.62 37.43 -4.21
C LEU A 85 9.90 37.12 -4.98
N VAL A 86 10.73 38.14 -5.26
CA VAL A 86 12.03 37.94 -5.92
C VAL A 86 12.93 37.04 -5.08
N ARG A 87 13.00 37.24 -3.75
CA ARG A 87 13.78 36.37 -2.86
C ARG A 87 13.30 34.92 -2.90
N VAL A 88 11.99 34.67 -2.93
CA VAL A 88 11.42 33.32 -3.06
C VAL A 88 11.86 32.68 -4.38
N ILE A 89 11.69 33.38 -5.51
CA ILE A 89 12.06 32.86 -6.83
C ILE A 89 13.57 32.56 -6.90
N VAL A 90 14.41 33.50 -6.45
CA VAL A 90 15.87 33.33 -6.42
C VAL A 90 16.27 32.19 -5.50
N GLY A 91 15.65 32.06 -4.32
CA GLY A 91 15.86 30.96 -3.40
C GLY A 91 15.56 29.61 -4.05
N LEU A 92 14.37 29.44 -4.63
CA LEU A 92 13.97 28.20 -5.30
C LEU A 92 14.86 27.86 -6.51
N ALA A 93 15.41 28.86 -7.20
CA ALA A 93 16.29 28.66 -8.35
C ALA A 93 17.73 28.29 -7.95
N LEU A 94 18.20 28.72 -6.77
CA LEU A 94 19.62 28.61 -6.37
C LEU A 94 19.87 27.69 -5.18
N PHE A 95 18.83 27.29 -4.45
CA PHE A 95 18.98 26.35 -3.34
C PHE A 95 19.59 25.03 -3.79
N ASP A 96 20.51 24.52 -2.98
CA ASP A 96 20.94 23.15 -3.06
C ASP A 96 19.76 22.20 -2.76
N ARG A 97 19.92 20.92 -3.10
CA ARG A 97 18.87 19.91 -2.93
C ARG A 97 18.42 19.80 -1.47
N SER A 98 19.31 19.89 -0.49
CA SER A 98 18.91 19.79 0.92
C SER A 98 18.02 20.94 1.37
N ARG A 99 18.30 22.18 0.91
CA ARG A 99 17.42 23.34 1.17
C ARG A 99 16.06 23.24 0.49
N LEU A 100 15.97 22.49 -0.61
CA LEU A 100 14.72 22.17 -1.30
C LEU A 100 13.97 20.98 -0.66
N GLY A 101 14.52 20.38 0.40
CA GLY A 101 13.89 19.30 1.14
C GLY A 101 14.29 17.90 0.72
N TYR A 102 15.35 17.74 -0.07
CA TYR A 102 15.90 16.42 -0.38
C TYR A 102 16.86 15.92 0.70
N ASP A 103 16.81 14.62 0.98
CA ASP A 103 17.61 13.98 2.00
C ASP A 103 19.09 13.95 1.62
N PRO A 104 19.97 14.67 2.34
CA PRO A 104 21.39 14.76 1.97
C PRO A 104 22.15 13.45 2.19
N SER A 105 21.62 12.48 2.95
CA SER A 105 22.29 11.19 3.12
C SER A 105 22.09 10.26 1.93
N LEU A 106 21.12 10.54 1.04
CA LEU A 106 20.95 9.84 -0.23
C LEU A 106 21.84 10.47 -1.28
N LYS A 107 23.03 9.88 -1.48
CA LYS A 107 24.03 10.40 -2.42
C LYS A 107 23.85 9.75 -3.77
N SER A 108 23.97 10.53 -4.84
CA SER A 108 24.08 9.99 -6.20
C SER A 108 25.54 9.68 -6.51
N LEU A 109 25.82 8.49 -7.06
CA LEU A 109 27.18 8.09 -7.42
C LEU A 109 27.54 8.56 -8.85
N PRO A 110 28.81 8.94 -9.12
CA PRO A 110 29.26 9.29 -10.46
C PRO A 110 29.08 8.17 -11.50
N SER A 111 29.20 6.91 -11.07
CA SER A 111 28.98 5.71 -11.89
C SER A 111 27.52 5.48 -12.29
N GLY A 112 26.60 6.29 -11.79
CA GLY A 112 25.18 5.97 -11.74
C GLY A 112 24.81 5.17 -10.49
N GLY A 113 23.55 5.27 -10.08
CA GLY A 113 23.04 4.68 -8.83
C GLY A 113 23.05 5.66 -7.65
N ARG A 114 22.55 5.18 -6.51
CA ARG A 114 22.45 5.95 -5.27
C ARG A 114 22.99 5.15 -4.09
N THR A 115 23.50 5.82 -3.08
CA THR A 115 23.87 5.22 -1.79
C THR A 115 23.15 5.93 -0.66
N ILE A 116 22.97 5.21 0.44
CA ILE A 116 22.44 5.73 1.70
C ILE A 116 23.32 5.25 2.84
N ALA A 117 23.68 6.16 3.74
CA ALA A 117 24.39 5.82 4.97
C ALA A 117 23.38 5.63 6.12
N VAL A 118 23.54 4.55 6.89
CA VAL A 118 22.78 4.29 8.12
C VAL A 118 23.76 3.80 9.20
N LYS A 119 23.84 4.50 10.34
CA LYS A 119 24.84 4.25 11.40
C LYS A 119 26.27 4.06 10.86
N ASP A 120 26.70 5.00 10.03
CA ASP A 120 28.03 5.03 9.40
C ASP A 120 28.34 3.87 8.41
N ILE A 121 27.37 3.00 8.13
CA ILE A 121 27.50 1.96 7.10
C ILE A 121 26.86 2.47 5.80
N GLU A 122 27.63 2.46 4.70
CA GLU A 122 27.11 2.83 3.39
C GLU A 122 26.49 1.63 2.65
N TYR A 123 25.27 1.82 2.17
CA TYR A 123 24.52 0.86 1.40
C TYR A 123 24.26 1.38 -0.01
N GLN A 124 24.51 0.56 -1.02
CA GLN A 124 24.06 0.81 -2.38
C GLN A 124 22.55 0.59 -2.47
N VAL A 125 21.81 1.60 -2.95
CA VAL A 125 20.38 1.50 -3.23
C VAL A 125 20.19 0.82 -4.59
N ILE A 126 19.70 -0.42 -4.57
CA ILE A 126 19.42 -1.20 -5.79
C ILE A 126 18.11 -0.73 -6.42
N LYS A 127 17.05 -0.62 -5.61
CA LYS A 127 15.74 -0.13 -6.05
C LYS A 127 14.89 0.37 -4.89
N THR A 128 13.97 1.28 -5.19
CA THR A 128 12.88 1.65 -4.29
C THR A 128 11.80 0.56 -4.34
N LEU A 129 11.50 -0.02 -3.18
CA LEU A 129 10.49 -1.06 -3.00
C LEU A 129 9.12 -0.45 -2.76
N PHE A 130 9.05 0.60 -1.95
CA PHE A 130 7.82 1.22 -1.51
C PHE A 130 8.01 2.72 -1.27
N ILE A 131 7.00 3.51 -1.61
CA ILE A 131 6.88 4.93 -1.25
C ILE A 131 5.44 5.11 -0.78
N SER A 132 5.27 5.64 0.42
CA SER A 132 3.95 6.00 0.93
C SER A 132 3.37 7.17 0.16
N ASP A 133 2.13 7.02 -0.30
CA ASP A 133 1.37 8.04 -1.00
C ASP A 133 0.62 9.00 -0.06
N VAL A 134 0.71 8.83 1.26
CA VAL A 134 0.05 9.76 2.21
C VAL A 134 0.84 11.06 2.35
N LEU A 135 0.14 12.19 2.31
CA LEU A 135 0.75 13.51 2.48
C LEU A 135 1.28 13.72 3.90
N ARG A 136 0.41 13.52 4.91
CA ARG A 136 0.72 13.62 6.35
C ARG A 136 0.73 12.21 6.97
N GLY A 137 1.71 11.92 7.81
CA GLY A 137 1.86 10.62 8.46
C GLY A 137 3.31 10.12 8.46
N ARG A 138 3.49 8.80 8.42
CA ARG A 138 4.82 8.19 8.47
C ARG A 138 5.69 8.49 7.24
N GLY A 139 5.08 8.72 6.07
CA GLY A 139 5.82 8.98 4.84
C GLY A 139 6.84 7.89 4.51
N THR A 140 6.52 6.63 4.82
CA THR A 140 7.46 5.51 4.78
C THR A 140 8.01 5.29 3.36
N VAL A 141 9.32 5.08 3.28
CA VAL A 141 10.04 4.72 2.06
C VAL A 141 10.89 3.49 2.35
N CYS A 142 10.81 2.47 1.51
CA CYS A 142 11.63 1.26 1.64
C CYS A 142 12.52 1.09 0.42
N TRP A 143 13.80 0.82 0.63
CA TRP A 143 14.75 0.51 -0.43
C TRP A 143 15.33 -0.89 -0.24
N ARG A 144 15.49 -1.62 -1.36
CA ARG A 144 16.36 -2.79 -1.42
C ARG A 144 17.78 -2.27 -1.55
N CYS A 145 18.64 -2.63 -0.62
CA CYS A 145 20.01 -2.17 -0.61
C CYS A 145 21.01 -3.31 -0.43
N ARG A 146 22.27 -3.05 -0.75
CA ARG A 146 23.39 -3.95 -0.53
C ARG A 146 24.51 -3.20 0.16
N THR A 147 25.14 -3.81 1.17
CA THR A 147 26.30 -3.21 1.84
C THR A 147 27.45 -3.07 0.85
N LEU A 148 28.12 -1.92 0.82
CA LEU A 148 29.24 -1.69 -0.12
C LEU A 148 30.48 -2.55 0.20
N ASP A 149 30.68 -2.89 1.48
CA ASP A 149 31.83 -3.67 1.97
C ASP A 149 31.53 -5.17 2.12
N ALA A 150 30.41 -5.68 1.58
CA ALA A 150 30.11 -7.10 1.64
C ALA A 150 31.20 -7.89 0.88
N GLY A 151 31.93 -8.76 1.59
CA GLY A 151 32.78 -9.76 0.96
C GLY A 151 31.95 -10.66 0.03
N LEU A 152 32.62 -11.38 -0.88
CA LEU A 152 31.98 -12.28 -1.87
C LEU A 152 31.01 -13.31 -1.24
N ASP A 153 31.13 -13.58 0.06
CA ASP A 153 30.32 -14.55 0.82
C ASP A 153 29.12 -13.92 1.57
N GLU A 154 28.99 -12.58 1.62
CA GLU A 154 27.91 -11.86 2.34
C GLU A 154 26.92 -11.15 1.37
N GLU A 155 26.61 -11.78 0.23
CA GLU A 155 25.58 -11.31 -0.70
C GLU A 155 24.16 -11.52 -0.15
N GLU A 156 23.81 -10.86 0.94
CA GLU A 156 22.42 -10.73 1.37
C GLU A 156 21.99 -9.27 1.38
N ASP A 157 21.06 -8.96 0.48
CA ASP A 157 20.45 -7.65 0.41
C ASP A 157 19.67 -7.35 1.70
N VAL A 158 19.67 -6.08 2.07
CA VAL A 158 18.91 -5.53 3.19
C VAL A 158 17.73 -4.72 2.68
N VAL A 159 16.78 -4.47 3.57
CA VAL A 159 15.79 -3.41 3.39
C VAL A 159 16.16 -2.24 4.28
N VAL A 160 16.38 -1.06 3.69
CA VAL A 160 16.44 0.19 4.44
C VAL A 160 15.05 0.82 4.44
N LYS A 161 14.40 0.86 5.60
CA LYS A 161 13.08 1.48 5.82
C LYS A 161 13.29 2.86 6.47
N SER A 162 12.86 3.91 5.80
CA SER A 162 12.92 5.31 6.27
C SER A 162 11.51 5.82 6.55
N LEU A 163 11.29 6.42 7.72
CA LEU A 163 9.96 6.89 8.15
C LEU A 163 10.03 8.08 9.12
N TRP A 164 8.91 8.78 9.25
CA TRP A 164 8.69 9.87 10.20
C TRP A 164 7.88 9.38 11.40
N ALA A 165 8.58 9.04 12.49
CA ALA A 165 8.01 8.48 13.71
C ALA A 165 7.40 9.59 14.57
N ASP A 166 6.10 9.44 14.87
CA ASP A 166 5.35 10.30 15.78
C ASP A 166 5.87 10.18 17.20
N GLN A 167 6.27 11.30 17.80
CA GLN A 167 6.84 11.33 19.15
C GLN A 167 5.79 11.14 20.26
N SER A 168 4.50 11.22 19.93
CA SER A 168 3.42 10.93 20.89
C SER A 168 3.19 9.42 21.10
N ARG A 169 3.71 8.57 20.21
CA ARG A 169 3.56 7.12 20.32
C ARG A 169 4.37 6.56 21.47
N ALA A 170 3.76 5.65 22.22
CA ALA A 170 4.40 4.99 23.36
C ALA A 170 5.60 4.12 22.94
N HIS A 171 5.48 3.44 21.79
CA HIS A 171 6.48 2.48 21.30
C HIS A 171 6.79 2.71 19.83
N LYS A 172 8.07 2.48 19.47
CA LYS A 172 8.55 2.41 18.09
C LYS A 172 8.56 0.97 17.58
N GLU A 173 8.46 0.81 16.26
CA GLU A 173 8.63 -0.49 15.60
C GLU A 173 9.94 -1.19 16.00
N ALA A 174 11.03 -0.42 16.11
CA ALA A 174 12.33 -0.96 16.47
C ALA A 174 12.33 -1.69 17.83
N GLU A 175 11.53 -1.24 18.80
CA GLU A 175 11.41 -1.90 20.11
C GLU A 175 10.77 -3.29 19.97
N PHE A 176 9.70 -3.39 19.17
CA PHE A 176 9.05 -4.69 18.90
C PHE A 176 9.95 -5.63 18.12
N LEU A 177 10.68 -5.11 17.12
CA LEU A 177 11.64 -5.92 16.34
C LEU A 177 12.83 -6.39 17.18
N GLN A 178 13.31 -5.58 18.12
CA GLN A 178 14.35 -5.99 19.07
C GLN A 178 13.86 -7.10 20.00
N ALA A 179 12.62 -6.99 20.50
CA ALA A 179 12.03 -8.01 21.37
C ALA A 179 11.78 -9.34 20.64
N ALA A 180 11.46 -9.29 19.34
CA ALA A 180 11.18 -10.45 18.51
C ALA A 180 12.40 -11.02 17.76
N ALA A 181 13.62 -10.52 18.04
CA ALA A 181 14.81 -10.80 17.24
C ALA A 181 15.22 -12.30 17.17
N ASP A 182 14.82 -13.09 18.16
CA ASP A 182 15.08 -14.53 18.26
C ASP A 182 13.94 -15.41 17.71
N ILE A 183 12.83 -14.82 17.24
CA ILE A 183 11.74 -15.57 16.63
C ILE A 183 12.04 -15.81 15.14
N GLU A 184 12.30 -17.06 14.79
CA GLU A 184 12.36 -17.46 13.38
C GLU A 184 11.04 -17.16 12.65
N GLY A 185 11.13 -16.45 11.53
CA GLY A 185 9.97 -16.09 10.72
C GLY A 185 9.51 -14.65 10.91
N ILE A 186 10.04 -13.92 11.91
CA ILE A 186 9.89 -12.47 12.02
C ILE A 186 11.13 -11.79 11.41
N ILE A 187 10.93 -10.65 10.75
CA ILE A 187 12.06 -9.85 10.23
C ILE A 187 12.93 -9.32 11.36
N THR A 188 14.25 -9.33 11.14
CA THR A 188 15.25 -8.93 12.13
C THR A 188 15.72 -7.50 11.88
N LEU A 189 15.77 -6.70 12.95
CA LEU A 189 16.40 -5.38 12.95
C LEU A 189 17.93 -5.53 13.03
N VAL A 190 18.64 -5.05 12.01
CA VAL A 190 20.11 -5.01 11.96
C VAL A 190 20.64 -3.70 12.55
N ALA A 191 20.02 -2.59 12.19
CA ALA A 191 20.41 -1.26 12.66
C ALA A 191 19.20 -0.32 12.70
N GLU A 192 19.23 0.61 13.63
CA GLU A 192 18.27 1.71 13.76
C GLU A 192 19.04 3.02 13.91
N GLU A 193 18.60 4.09 13.26
CA GLU A 193 19.06 5.45 13.52
C GLU A 193 17.91 6.45 13.62
N THR A 194 18.13 7.47 14.44
CA THR A 194 17.43 8.75 14.31
C THR A 194 18.30 9.63 13.41
N VAL A 195 17.72 10.16 12.33
CA VAL A 195 18.44 11.03 11.42
C VAL A 195 18.64 12.39 12.09
N MET A 196 19.88 12.87 12.13
CA MET A 196 20.24 14.12 12.81
C MET A 196 20.35 15.29 11.83
N GLU A 197 20.06 16.50 12.32
CA GLU A 197 20.32 17.79 11.68
C GLU A 197 21.17 18.64 12.65
N GLY A 198 22.49 18.62 12.42
CA GLY A 198 23.45 19.08 13.43
C GLY A 198 23.39 18.18 14.66
N ASP A 199 23.23 18.79 15.84
CA ASP A 199 23.15 18.07 17.13
C ASP A 199 21.71 17.65 17.50
N ASN A 200 20.71 18.03 16.70
CA ASN A 200 19.30 17.79 16.99
C ASN A 200 18.71 16.70 16.08
N PRO A 201 17.74 15.90 16.56
CA PRO A 201 16.95 15.04 15.68
C PRO A 201 16.29 15.85 14.58
N ARG A 202 16.38 15.38 13.34
CA ARG A 202 15.64 15.98 12.23
C ARG A 202 14.15 15.83 12.50
N SER A 203 13.46 16.96 12.52
CA SER A 203 12.08 17.05 13.03
C SER A 203 11.17 17.83 12.09
N THR A 204 9.91 17.42 11.99
CA THR A 204 8.86 18.25 11.37
C THR A 204 8.58 19.52 12.20
N ALA A 205 8.96 19.55 13.47
CA ALA A 205 8.79 20.73 14.30
C ALA A 205 9.73 21.89 13.93
N THR A 206 10.87 21.64 13.26
CA THR A 206 11.92 22.65 13.04
C THR A 206 11.38 23.95 12.41
N ILE A 207 10.60 23.84 11.34
CA ILE A 207 10.03 25.02 10.66
C ILE A 207 8.99 25.72 11.54
N ARG A 208 8.17 24.95 12.25
CA ARG A 208 7.10 25.47 13.11
C ARG A 208 7.67 26.19 14.34
N GLN A 209 8.73 25.65 14.94
CA GLN A 209 9.44 26.24 16.07
C GLN A 209 10.15 27.54 15.70
N ALA A 210 10.72 27.62 14.50
CA ALA A 210 11.28 28.88 13.99
C ALA A 210 10.22 30.00 13.83
N LEU A 211 8.93 29.67 13.92
CA LEU A 211 7.80 30.60 13.83
C LEU A 211 7.09 30.82 15.18
N GLN A 212 7.60 30.27 16.30
CA GLN A 212 6.95 30.29 17.62
C GLN A 212 6.86 31.68 18.28
N ASP A 213 7.66 32.66 17.86
CA ASP A 213 7.62 34.04 18.38
C ASP A 213 6.39 34.86 17.92
N HIS A 214 5.38 34.20 17.36
CA HIS A 214 4.14 34.82 16.90
C HIS A 214 2.94 34.47 17.81
N ASP A 215 1.93 35.34 17.85
CA ASP A 215 0.68 35.23 18.64
C ASP A 215 -0.16 33.94 18.39
N ARG A 216 0.37 32.99 17.61
CA ARG A 216 -0.29 31.77 17.13
C ARG A 216 0.37 30.48 17.61
N ALA A 217 1.25 30.55 18.61
CA ALA A 217 1.96 29.37 19.15
C ALA A 217 1.00 28.23 19.56
N HIS A 218 -0.16 28.57 20.13
CA HIS A 218 -1.20 27.61 20.52
C HIS A 218 -1.76 26.78 19.35
N GLU A 219 -1.68 27.26 18.11
CA GLU A 219 -2.11 26.50 16.93
C GLU A 219 -1.16 25.35 16.57
N LEU A 220 0.01 25.31 17.20
CA LEU A 220 1.01 24.25 17.02
C LEU A 220 0.83 23.09 17.99
N ASP A 221 0.07 23.27 19.09
CA ASP A 221 -0.06 22.29 20.17
C ASP A 221 -0.74 21.00 19.71
N ASP A 222 -1.68 21.09 18.75
CA ASP A 222 -2.43 19.95 18.20
C ASP A 222 -1.76 19.30 16.97
N ILE A 223 -0.55 19.74 16.61
CA ILE A 223 0.20 19.19 15.46
C ILE A 223 1.22 18.18 15.97
N GLU A 224 1.15 16.94 15.46
CA GLU A 224 2.12 15.94 15.86
C GLU A 224 3.55 16.31 15.45
N VAL A 225 4.48 16.06 16.37
CA VAL A 225 5.91 16.18 16.12
C VAL A 225 6.44 14.82 15.68
N ARG A 226 7.14 14.79 14.54
CA ARG A 226 7.72 13.57 14.00
C ARG A 226 9.22 13.71 13.85
N HIS A 227 9.96 12.70 14.27
CA HIS A 227 11.39 12.57 14.00
C HIS A 227 11.62 11.61 12.84
N HIS A 228 12.64 11.90 12.03
CA HIS A 228 13.02 11.05 10.91
C HIS A 228 13.89 9.89 11.41
N HIS A 229 13.45 8.65 11.16
CA HIS A 229 14.13 7.43 11.57
C HIS A 229 14.43 6.52 10.37
N ARG A 230 15.47 5.69 10.50
CA ARG A 230 15.73 4.60 9.56
C ARG A 230 16.01 3.28 10.27
N LEU A 231 15.51 2.21 9.68
CA LEU A 231 15.72 0.84 10.09
C LEU A 231 16.41 0.08 8.95
N VAL A 232 17.40 -0.75 9.28
CA VAL A 232 18.00 -1.73 8.38
C VAL A 232 17.48 -3.09 8.79
N LEU A 233 16.86 -3.81 7.86
CA LEU A 233 16.11 -5.03 8.11
C LEU A 233 16.63 -6.20 7.25
N LYS A 234 16.67 -7.40 7.84
CA LYS A 234 17.04 -8.66 7.19
C LYS A 234 16.12 -9.81 7.65
N PRO A 235 15.95 -10.89 6.85
CA PRO A 235 16.42 -11.05 5.48
C PRO A 235 15.54 -10.28 4.47
N PHE A 236 16.00 -10.13 3.22
CA PHE A 236 15.17 -9.59 2.13
C PHE A 236 14.06 -10.59 1.73
N GLY A 237 12.81 -10.10 1.73
CA GLY A 237 11.62 -10.85 1.31
C GLY A 237 11.09 -10.43 -0.06
N LEU A 238 10.36 -11.35 -0.69
CA LEU A 238 9.52 -11.14 -1.87
C LEU A 238 8.06 -11.08 -1.43
N HIS A 239 7.25 -10.28 -2.13
CA HIS A 239 5.81 -10.24 -1.88
C HIS A 239 5.17 -11.63 -2.10
N LEU A 240 4.06 -11.88 -1.42
CA LEU A 240 3.34 -13.15 -1.49
C LEU A 240 2.95 -13.54 -2.93
N GLU A 241 2.71 -12.56 -3.81
CA GLU A 241 2.40 -12.75 -5.23
C GLU A 241 3.44 -13.56 -6.03
N TYR A 242 4.67 -13.68 -5.52
CA TYR A 242 5.75 -14.45 -6.13
C TYR A 242 5.71 -15.94 -5.78
N PHE A 243 4.64 -16.42 -5.14
CA PHE A 243 4.46 -17.84 -4.88
C PHE A 243 4.53 -18.65 -6.18
N THR A 244 5.21 -19.78 -6.13
CA THR A 244 5.50 -20.65 -7.29
C THR A 244 4.58 -21.86 -7.35
N SER A 245 3.94 -22.20 -6.23
CA SER A 245 2.86 -23.19 -6.19
C SER A 245 1.89 -22.97 -5.04
N LYS A 246 0.73 -23.65 -5.06
CA LYS A 246 -0.21 -23.61 -3.92
C LYS A 246 0.42 -24.18 -2.65
N LYS A 247 1.29 -25.19 -2.79
CA LYS A 247 2.06 -25.76 -1.68
C LYS A 247 2.95 -24.71 -1.03
N GLU A 248 3.65 -23.91 -1.82
CA GLU A 248 4.48 -22.81 -1.30
C GLU A 248 3.62 -21.73 -0.62
N LEU A 249 2.50 -21.33 -1.24
CA LEU A 249 1.57 -20.37 -0.66
C LEU A 249 1.09 -20.78 0.74
N LEU A 250 0.60 -22.03 0.89
CA LEU A 250 0.16 -22.51 2.20
C LEU A 250 1.32 -22.68 3.18
N SER A 251 2.51 -23.10 2.71
CA SER A 251 3.70 -23.25 3.57
C SER A 251 4.15 -21.89 4.12
N VAL A 252 4.14 -20.84 3.30
CA VAL A 252 4.45 -19.47 3.72
C VAL A 252 3.47 -18.97 4.78
N LEU A 253 2.17 -19.20 4.58
CA LEU A 253 1.15 -18.83 5.57
C LEU A 253 1.34 -19.60 6.88
N LYS A 254 1.63 -20.90 6.81
CA LYS A 254 1.89 -21.73 8.00
C LYS A 254 3.10 -21.21 8.77
N ASP A 255 4.22 -20.95 8.10
CA ASP A 255 5.43 -20.42 8.73
C ASP A 255 5.15 -19.08 9.43
N CYS A 256 4.36 -18.20 8.83
CA CYS A 256 3.98 -16.92 9.43
C CYS A 256 3.01 -17.09 10.63
N VAL A 257 2.09 -18.06 10.59
CA VAL A 257 1.22 -18.38 11.74
C VAL A 257 2.04 -18.92 12.91
N GLU A 258 3.01 -19.80 12.67
CA GLU A 258 3.91 -20.33 13.70
C GLU A 258 4.81 -19.23 14.29
N ALA A 259 5.31 -18.32 13.45
CA ALA A 259 6.06 -17.15 13.92
C ALA A 259 5.18 -16.21 14.76
N HIS A 260 3.92 -15.98 14.33
CA HIS A 260 2.94 -15.19 15.06
C HIS A 260 2.55 -15.83 16.40
N GLU A 261 2.42 -17.16 16.48
CA GLU A 261 2.21 -17.88 17.75
C GLU A 261 3.31 -17.54 18.75
N LYS A 262 4.59 -17.67 18.35
CA LYS A 262 5.73 -17.35 19.22
C LYS A 262 5.74 -15.87 19.61
N LEU A 263 5.43 -14.98 18.67
CA LEU A 263 5.33 -13.54 18.94
C LEU A 263 4.30 -13.23 20.04
N VAL A 264 3.13 -13.88 19.98
CA VAL A 264 2.06 -13.72 20.96
C VAL A 264 2.40 -14.35 22.31
N TYR A 265 2.85 -15.60 22.34
CA TYR A 265 2.95 -16.35 23.60
C TYR A 265 4.32 -16.31 24.27
N GLU A 266 5.40 -16.03 23.52
CA GLU A 266 6.74 -15.92 24.07
C GLU A 266 7.18 -14.47 24.28
N LYS A 267 6.68 -13.54 23.46
CA LYS A 267 7.04 -12.10 23.55
C LYS A 267 5.90 -11.21 24.01
N HIS A 268 4.68 -11.74 24.13
CA HIS A 268 3.50 -10.96 24.48
C HIS A 268 3.24 -9.78 23.53
N ILE A 269 3.49 -9.98 22.24
CA ILE A 269 3.31 -8.98 21.18
C ILE A 269 2.20 -9.44 20.24
N LEU A 270 1.23 -8.55 19.97
CA LEU A 270 0.26 -8.71 18.88
C LEU A 270 0.73 -7.94 17.66
N HIS A 271 0.56 -8.50 16.47
CA HIS A 271 0.96 -7.83 15.23
C HIS A 271 -0.03 -6.74 14.84
N SER A 272 -1.33 -7.03 14.95
CA SER A 272 -2.46 -6.11 14.72
C SER A 272 -2.57 -5.48 13.31
N ASP A 273 -1.80 -5.96 12.32
CA ASP A 273 -1.84 -5.47 10.93
C ASP A 273 -1.36 -6.54 9.93
N ILE A 274 -1.78 -7.78 10.14
CA ILE A 274 -1.53 -8.86 9.17
C ILE A 274 -2.25 -8.52 7.85
N SER A 275 -1.49 -8.52 6.75
CA SER A 275 -1.99 -8.21 5.40
C SER A 275 -1.12 -8.89 4.33
N ASP A 276 -1.56 -8.85 3.06
CA ASP A 276 -0.81 -9.36 1.92
C ASP A 276 0.53 -8.65 1.68
N ASN A 277 0.69 -7.44 2.22
CA ASN A 277 1.96 -6.70 2.17
C ASN A 277 2.94 -7.12 3.27
N ASN A 278 2.44 -7.67 4.38
CA ASN A 278 3.23 -7.99 5.57
C ASN A 278 3.57 -9.48 5.66
N VAL A 279 2.82 -10.34 4.96
CA VAL A 279 3.17 -11.75 4.74
C VAL A 279 4.06 -11.87 3.49
N MET A 280 5.33 -12.22 3.69
CA MET A 280 6.33 -12.30 2.62
C MET A 280 6.91 -13.71 2.47
N ILE A 281 7.56 -13.92 1.33
CA ILE A 281 8.32 -15.12 0.99
C ILE A 281 9.80 -14.79 1.10
N ARG A 282 10.61 -15.57 1.81
CA ARG A 282 12.07 -15.34 1.84
C ARG A 282 12.66 -15.48 0.43
N ALA A 283 13.54 -14.56 0.04
CA ALA A 283 14.09 -14.55 -1.33
C ALA A 283 15.00 -15.76 -1.62
N LYS A 284 15.73 -16.25 -0.60
CA LYS A 284 16.56 -17.46 -0.70
C LYS A 284 15.69 -18.69 -0.34
N GLY A 285 15.66 -19.67 -1.24
CA GLY A 285 14.95 -20.94 -1.04
C GLY A 285 15.67 -21.89 -0.06
N THR A 286 14.94 -22.86 0.48
CA THR A 286 15.54 -23.97 1.23
C THR A 286 15.93 -25.12 0.29
N LYS A 287 16.70 -26.09 0.82
CA LYS A 287 17.25 -27.21 0.03
C LYS A 287 16.19 -28.09 -0.65
N ASP A 288 14.95 -28.03 -0.17
CA ASP A 288 13.76 -28.72 -0.68
C ASP A 288 13.01 -27.92 -1.77
N GLY A 289 13.49 -26.73 -2.13
CA GLY A 289 12.94 -25.90 -3.20
C GLY A 289 11.79 -24.98 -2.80
N LEU A 290 11.20 -25.17 -1.61
CA LEU A 290 10.18 -24.27 -1.07
C LEU A 290 10.85 -23.07 -0.40
N ARG A 291 10.31 -21.87 -0.56
CA ARG A 291 10.75 -20.71 0.23
C ARG A 291 9.91 -20.59 1.50
N ARG A 292 10.57 -20.23 2.60
CA ARG A 292 9.96 -20.06 3.92
C ARG A 292 9.18 -18.75 4.01
N GLY A 293 8.20 -18.70 4.90
CA GLY A 293 7.49 -17.47 5.25
C GLY A 293 8.36 -16.46 6.01
N LEU A 294 7.99 -15.19 5.90
CA LEU A 294 8.56 -14.08 6.64
C LEU A 294 7.45 -13.06 6.95
N LEU A 295 7.25 -12.76 8.23
CA LEU A 295 6.34 -11.73 8.70
C LEU A 295 7.12 -10.44 8.97
N ILE A 296 6.63 -9.33 8.43
CA ILE A 296 7.29 -8.02 8.49
C ILE A 296 6.35 -6.95 9.06
N ASP A 297 6.92 -5.78 9.38
CA ASP A 297 6.19 -4.55 9.72
C ASP A 297 5.43 -4.60 11.05
N LEU A 298 6.16 -4.42 12.16
CA LEU A 298 5.59 -4.31 13.52
C LEU A 298 5.22 -2.86 13.89
N ASP A 299 5.02 -1.99 12.90
CA ASP A 299 4.68 -0.58 13.13
C ASP A 299 3.36 -0.39 13.88
N TYR A 300 2.43 -1.36 13.82
CA TYR A 300 1.14 -1.32 14.49
C TYR A 300 1.02 -2.30 15.66
N ALA A 301 2.13 -2.95 16.01
CA ALA A 301 2.17 -3.90 17.08
C ALA A 301 1.90 -3.23 18.44
N SER A 302 1.48 -4.05 19.39
CA SER A 302 1.25 -3.65 20.78
C SER A 302 1.58 -4.79 21.71
N PHE A 303 2.05 -4.48 22.93
CA PHE A 303 2.13 -5.50 23.96
C PHE A 303 0.74 -5.89 24.43
N ILE A 304 0.53 -7.18 24.66
CA ILE A 304 -0.75 -7.72 25.12
C ILE A 304 -1.07 -7.16 26.51
N GLY A 305 -2.28 -6.62 26.66
CA GLY A 305 -2.74 -6.01 27.91
C GLY A 305 -2.52 -4.50 28.01
N GLU A 306 -1.79 -3.88 27.07
CA GLU A 306 -1.66 -2.42 27.02
C GLU A 306 -2.87 -1.77 26.34
N LYS A 307 -3.17 -0.53 26.77
CA LYS A 307 -4.17 0.28 26.08
C LYS A 307 -3.62 0.71 24.74
N ARG A 308 -4.40 0.48 23.68
CA ARG A 308 -4.04 0.89 22.32
C ARG A 308 -3.88 2.39 22.22
N ASP A 309 -2.85 2.78 21.49
CA ASP A 309 -2.64 4.15 21.08
C ASP A 309 -3.66 4.53 20.01
N ARG A 310 -4.53 5.50 20.33
CA ARG A 310 -5.60 5.99 19.43
C ARG A 310 -5.03 6.60 18.14
N THR A 311 -3.78 7.06 18.14
CA THR A 311 -3.12 7.64 16.95
C THR A 311 -2.91 6.61 15.83
N ALA A 312 -2.81 5.32 16.18
CA ALA A 312 -2.59 4.23 15.22
C ALA A 312 -3.78 3.99 14.28
N ILE A 313 -5.01 4.33 14.69
CA ILE A 313 -6.26 3.95 14.00
C ILE A 313 -6.45 4.75 12.71
N ALA A 314 -6.11 6.05 12.71
CA ALA A 314 -6.28 6.94 11.56
C ALA A 314 -5.45 6.48 10.34
N HIS A 315 -4.42 5.67 10.56
CA HIS A 315 -3.52 5.17 9.52
C HIS A 315 -3.87 3.76 8.98
N ARG A 316 -4.89 3.08 9.54
CA ARG A 316 -5.28 1.69 9.16
C ARG A 316 -6.35 1.58 8.06
N THR A 317 -6.81 2.69 7.49
CA THR A 317 -7.83 2.66 6.41
C THR A 317 -7.38 1.91 5.15
N GLY A 318 -6.09 1.66 5.00
CA GLY A 318 -5.53 0.89 3.89
C GLY A 318 -5.62 -0.63 4.02
N THR A 319 -5.99 -1.18 5.19
CA THR A 319 -6.01 -2.62 5.46
C THR A 319 -7.40 -3.16 5.79
N LEU A 320 -8.48 -2.39 5.50
CA LEU A 320 -9.87 -2.80 5.73
C LEU A 320 -10.21 -4.23 5.24
N PRO A 321 -9.73 -4.70 4.07
CA PRO A 321 -10.01 -6.06 3.61
C PRO A 321 -9.44 -7.15 4.52
N PHE A 322 -8.40 -6.85 5.29
CA PHE A 322 -7.71 -7.80 6.18
C PHE A 322 -8.10 -7.62 7.65
N MET A 323 -8.69 -6.49 8.04
CA MET A 323 -9.12 -6.29 9.42
C MET A 323 -10.23 -7.28 9.83
N ALA A 324 -10.11 -7.84 11.04
CA ALA A 324 -11.14 -8.68 11.64
C ALA A 324 -12.51 -7.98 11.71
N HIS A 325 -13.60 -8.74 11.54
CA HIS A 325 -14.94 -8.16 11.49
C HIS A 325 -15.33 -7.48 12.81
N GLU A 326 -14.97 -8.06 13.96
CA GLU A 326 -15.25 -7.48 15.28
C GLU A 326 -14.53 -6.15 15.47
N ILE A 327 -13.27 -6.06 15.04
CA ILE A 327 -12.46 -4.83 15.11
C ILE A 327 -13.06 -3.72 14.23
N LEU A 328 -13.62 -4.08 13.07
CA LEU A 328 -14.29 -3.12 12.20
C LEU A 328 -15.59 -2.57 12.78
N ARG A 329 -16.34 -3.40 13.52
CA ARG A 329 -17.62 -3.03 14.14
C ARG A 329 -17.47 -2.28 15.45
N MET A 330 -16.65 -2.83 16.33
CA MET A 330 -16.52 -2.39 17.73
C MET A 330 -15.35 -1.42 17.92
N GLY A 331 -14.38 -1.39 17.01
CA GLY A 331 -13.23 -0.48 17.09
C GLY A 331 -12.47 -0.64 18.39
N ASP A 332 -12.39 0.45 19.17
CA ASP A 332 -11.69 0.51 20.46
C ASP A 332 -12.52 0.00 21.64
N GLU A 333 -13.78 -0.40 21.41
CA GLU A 333 -14.63 -0.97 22.48
C GLU A 333 -14.16 -2.35 22.92
N ILE A 334 -13.40 -3.06 22.06
CA ILE A 334 -12.81 -4.36 22.35
C ILE A 334 -11.28 -4.29 22.19
N PRO A 335 -10.52 -5.05 23.01
CA PRO A 335 -9.10 -5.23 22.76
C PRO A 335 -8.89 -6.04 21.47
N HIS A 336 -7.76 -5.82 20.82
CA HIS A 336 -7.29 -6.84 19.88
C HIS A 336 -6.79 -8.04 20.65
N GLU A 337 -6.94 -9.18 20.01
CA GLU A 337 -6.63 -10.47 20.58
C GLU A 337 -6.06 -11.34 19.44
N PRO A 338 -5.34 -12.42 19.78
CA PRO A 338 -4.64 -13.21 18.78
C PRO A 338 -5.52 -13.78 17.67
N HIS A 339 -6.80 -14.08 17.95
CA HIS A 339 -7.73 -14.60 16.93
C HIS A 339 -8.04 -13.57 15.84
N HIS A 340 -7.98 -12.28 16.14
CA HIS A 340 -8.17 -11.22 15.16
C HIS A 340 -7.04 -11.21 14.11
N ASP A 341 -5.79 -11.43 14.53
CA ASP A 341 -4.65 -11.57 13.62
C ASP A 341 -4.74 -12.90 12.82
N LEU A 342 -5.28 -13.97 13.42
CA LEU A 342 -5.56 -15.23 12.70
C LEU A 342 -6.67 -15.09 11.65
N GLU A 343 -7.73 -14.33 11.94
CA GLU A 343 -8.77 -13.96 10.96
C GLU A 343 -8.15 -13.20 9.76
N SER A 344 -7.20 -12.30 10.03
CA SER A 344 -6.45 -11.61 8.99
C SER A 344 -5.61 -12.56 8.11
N PHE A 345 -4.99 -13.61 8.67
CA PHE A 345 -4.30 -14.64 7.87
C PHE A 345 -5.26 -15.38 6.92
N LEU A 346 -6.47 -15.70 7.37
CA LEU A 346 -7.51 -16.27 6.51
C LEU A 346 -7.88 -15.31 5.38
N TYR A 347 -8.02 -14.01 5.68
CA TYR A 347 -8.27 -13.01 4.65
C TYR A 347 -7.12 -12.88 3.64
N VAL A 348 -5.86 -13.02 4.05
CA VAL A 348 -4.71 -13.04 3.11
C VAL A 348 -4.82 -14.22 2.14
N LEU A 349 -5.19 -15.41 2.63
CA LEU A 349 -5.41 -16.59 1.77
C LEU A 349 -6.56 -16.36 0.79
N ILE A 350 -7.73 -15.91 1.27
CA ILE A 350 -8.89 -15.61 0.43
C ILE A 350 -8.55 -14.55 -0.62
N TRP A 351 -7.90 -13.46 -0.21
CA TRP A 351 -7.49 -12.37 -1.09
C TRP A 351 -6.57 -12.87 -2.21
N THR A 352 -5.59 -13.71 -1.88
CA THR A 352 -4.71 -14.33 -2.88
C THR A 352 -5.51 -15.19 -3.87
N CYS A 353 -6.45 -16.00 -3.40
CA CYS A 353 -7.28 -16.83 -4.28
C CYS A 353 -8.28 -16.05 -5.14
N VAL A 354 -8.56 -14.80 -4.77
CA VAL A 354 -9.42 -13.88 -5.51
C VAL A 354 -8.64 -13.08 -6.55
N CYS A 355 -7.40 -12.69 -6.26
CA CYS A 355 -6.60 -11.81 -7.11
C CYS A 355 -5.81 -12.56 -8.21
N PHE A 356 -5.44 -13.82 -7.98
CA PHE A 356 -4.57 -14.59 -8.86
C PHE A 356 -5.33 -15.71 -9.61
N ALA A 357 -4.86 -16.05 -10.80
CA ALA A 357 -5.33 -17.17 -11.62
C ALA A 357 -4.30 -18.33 -11.66
N GLY A 358 -3.21 -18.21 -10.90
CA GLY A 358 -2.12 -19.15 -10.88
C GLY A 358 -0.88 -18.58 -10.17
N PRO A 359 0.22 -19.36 -10.12
CA PRO A 359 1.45 -18.95 -9.47
C PRO A 359 2.23 -17.96 -10.34
N ASN A 360 3.36 -17.49 -9.81
CA ASN A 360 4.33 -16.65 -10.51
C ASN A 360 3.73 -15.31 -10.96
N CYS A 361 3.06 -14.61 -10.04
CA CYS A 361 2.42 -13.31 -10.27
C CYS A 361 1.35 -13.34 -11.38
N LEU A 362 0.67 -14.47 -11.59
CA LEU A 362 -0.38 -14.57 -12.60
C LEU A 362 -1.69 -13.97 -12.08
N TYR A 363 -1.86 -12.66 -12.20
CA TYR A 363 -3.10 -11.98 -11.84
C TYR A 363 -4.26 -12.36 -12.79
N ARG A 364 -5.46 -12.42 -12.22
CA ARG A 364 -6.69 -12.61 -13.00
C ARG A 364 -6.87 -11.48 -14.00
N GLN A 365 -7.33 -11.86 -15.18
CA GLN A 365 -7.64 -10.92 -16.26
C GLN A 365 -9.16 -10.78 -16.39
N ASN A 366 -9.64 -9.57 -16.66
CA ASN A 366 -11.07 -9.27 -16.85
C ASN A 366 -11.96 -9.61 -15.63
N PHE A 367 -11.40 -9.58 -14.43
CA PHE A 367 -12.12 -9.78 -13.17
C PHE A 367 -12.24 -8.43 -12.45
N ASP A 368 -13.47 -8.03 -12.14
CA ASP A 368 -13.74 -6.80 -11.42
C ASP A 368 -14.15 -7.15 -9.98
N ILE A 369 -13.17 -7.07 -9.07
CA ILE A 369 -13.34 -7.40 -7.66
C ILE A 369 -14.43 -6.54 -6.99
N THR A 370 -14.62 -5.31 -7.47
CA THR A 370 -15.58 -4.35 -6.89
C THR A 370 -17.03 -4.73 -7.16
N LYS A 371 -17.27 -5.58 -8.16
CA LYS A 371 -18.59 -6.13 -8.50
C LYS A 371 -18.92 -7.42 -7.74
N THR A 372 -17.99 -7.95 -6.95
CA THR A 372 -18.21 -9.12 -6.10
C THR A 372 -18.62 -8.72 -4.69
N ARG A 373 -18.97 -9.69 -3.84
CA ARG A 373 -19.19 -9.42 -2.41
C ARG A 373 -17.98 -8.80 -1.70
N ILE A 374 -16.75 -9.06 -2.15
CA ILE A 374 -15.52 -8.45 -1.61
C ILE A 374 -15.46 -6.95 -1.92
N GLY A 375 -16.16 -6.46 -2.94
CA GLY A 375 -16.23 -5.03 -3.24
C GLY A 375 -16.69 -4.18 -2.05
N ARG A 376 -17.52 -4.73 -1.16
CA ARG A 376 -17.95 -4.06 0.08
C ARG A 376 -16.84 -3.97 1.12
N TRP A 377 -15.87 -4.88 1.10
CA TRP A 377 -14.73 -4.86 2.01
C TRP A 377 -13.70 -3.80 1.63
N LEU A 378 -13.84 -3.23 0.43
CA LEU A 378 -12.94 -2.27 -0.18
C LEU A 378 -13.51 -0.84 -0.22
N ASP A 379 -14.72 -0.64 0.28
CA ASP A 379 -15.43 0.64 0.22
C ASP A 379 -14.83 1.62 1.24
N LEU A 380 -13.87 2.43 0.79
CA LEU A 380 -13.19 3.45 1.61
C LEU A 380 -14.13 4.59 2.05
N ASP A 381 -15.26 4.77 1.37
CA ASP A 381 -16.27 5.78 1.72
C ASP A 381 -17.31 5.23 2.72
N ALA A 382 -17.33 3.91 2.97
CA ALA A 382 -18.23 3.29 3.94
C ALA A 382 -17.76 3.47 5.38
N ARG A 383 -18.69 3.40 6.33
CA ARG A 383 -18.31 3.34 7.75
C ARG A 383 -17.66 1.99 8.03
N MET A 384 -16.66 1.96 8.91
CA MET A 384 -15.98 0.72 9.30
C MET A 384 -16.99 -0.35 9.79
N ASP A 385 -18.02 0.06 10.51
CA ASP A 385 -19.11 -0.83 10.95
C ASP A 385 -19.89 -1.46 9.78
N ASP A 386 -20.13 -0.72 8.69
CA ASP A 386 -20.80 -1.26 7.50
C ASP A 386 -19.93 -2.35 6.84
N VAL A 387 -18.62 -2.13 6.78
CA VAL A 387 -17.63 -3.09 6.27
C VAL A 387 -17.58 -4.33 7.17
N GLY A 388 -17.55 -4.13 8.49
CA GLY A 388 -17.55 -5.20 9.48
C GLY A 388 -18.82 -6.05 9.44
N ALA A 389 -20.00 -5.43 9.34
CA ALA A 389 -21.27 -6.13 9.19
C ALA A 389 -21.36 -6.94 7.87
N ALA A 390 -20.76 -6.42 6.78
CA ALA A 390 -20.68 -7.15 5.52
C ALA A 390 -19.78 -8.39 5.62
N LYS A 391 -18.69 -8.33 6.40
CA LYS A 391 -17.83 -9.48 6.70
C LYS A 391 -18.54 -10.49 7.58
N GLU A 392 -19.09 -10.06 8.72
CA GLU A 392 -19.82 -10.90 9.68
C GLU A 392 -20.88 -11.76 8.99
N LYS A 393 -21.67 -11.17 8.08
CA LYS A 393 -22.74 -11.87 7.33
C LYS A 393 -22.24 -13.03 6.45
N ILE A 394 -20.98 -13.00 6.03
CA ILE A 394 -20.36 -14.02 5.18
C ILE A 394 -19.52 -14.98 6.03
N MET A 395 -18.77 -14.42 6.97
CA MET A 395 -17.71 -15.09 7.70
C MET A 395 -18.21 -15.81 8.95
N CYS A 396 -19.24 -15.31 9.65
CA CYS A 396 -19.77 -15.98 10.84
C CYS A 396 -20.79 -17.05 10.46
N ALA A 397 -20.72 -18.20 11.12
CA ALA A 397 -21.72 -19.24 10.95
C ALA A 397 -23.09 -18.73 11.46
N PRO A 398 -24.19 -18.96 10.73
CA PRO A 398 -25.50 -18.51 11.15
C PRO A 398 -25.97 -19.24 12.43
N ALA A 399 -26.26 -18.47 13.48
CA ALA A 399 -26.76 -19.01 14.75
C ALA A 399 -28.20 -19.54 14.68
N ASP A 400 -28.96 -19.16 13.64
CA ASP A 400 -30.38 -19.47 13.45
C ASP A 400 -30.62 -20.69 12.55
N GLY A 401 -29.57 -21.40 12.15
CA GLY A 401 -29.67 -22.56 11.27
C GLY A 401 -30.00 -22.21 9.81
N THR A 402 -29.84 -20.94 9.41
CA THR A 402 -29.89 -20.57 7.99
C THR A 402 -28.70 -21.13 7.20
N ASP A 403 -28.80 -21.15 5.87
CA ASP A 403 -27.72 -21.68 5.03
C ASP A 403 -26.42 -20.91 5.21
N ASP A 404 -25.33 -21.64 5.49
CA ASP A 404 -23.98 -21.08 5.54
C ASP A 404 -23.60 -20.50 4.17
N LYS A 405 -23.34 -19.20 4.14
CA LYS A 405 -23.04 -18.46 2.91
C LYS A 405 -21.57 -18.53 2.53
N PHE A 406 -20.70 -18.99 3.44
CA PHE A 406 -19.25 -18.97 3.22
C PHE A 406 -18.81 -19.86 2.05
N PRO A 407 -19.26 -21.12 1.90
CA PRO A 407 -18.88 -21.94 0.75
C PRO A 407 -19.33 -21.33 -0.59
N GLY A 408 -20.58 -20.86 -0.67
CA GLY A 408 -21.09 -20.19 -1.87
C GLY A 408 -20.41 -18.86 -2.17
N PHE A 409 -19.89 -18.18 -1.16
CA PHE A 409 -19.03 -17.01 -1.34
C PHE A 409 -17.69 -17.39 -1.96
N LEU A 410 -17.02 -18.45 -1.48
CA LEU A 410 -15.78 -18.94 -2.09
C LEU A 410 -15.98 -19.39 -3.54
N ASP A 411 -17.12 -20.01 -3.86
CA ASP A 411 -17.51 -20.36 -5.23
C ASP A 411 -17.67 -19.14 -6.16
N GLU A 412 -18.15 -18.02 -5.61
CA GLU A 412 -18.32 -16.76 -6.35
C GLU A 412 -16.96 -16.09 -6.64
N VAL A 413 -16.06 -16.06 -5.64
CA VAL A 413 -14.91 -15.15 -5.67
C VAL A 413 -13.58 -15.81 -6.04
N CYS A 414 -13.36 -17.08 -5.70
CA CYS A 414 -12.09 -17.75 -5.96
C CYS A 414 -11.93 -18.12 -7.44
N ASP A 415 -10.70 -18.00 -7.95
CA ASP A 415 -10.37 -18.51 -9.27
C ASP A 415 -10.34 -20.06 -9.29
N PRO A 416 -10.79 -20.73 -10.38
CA PRO A 416 -10.79 -22.19 -10.47
C PRO A 416 -9.43 -22.87 -10.23
N TYR A 417 -8.33 -22.13 -10.39
CA TYR A 417 -7.00 -22.63 -10.03
C TYR A 417 -6.87 -23.05 -8.55
N PHE A 418 -7.64 -22.40 -7.65
CA PHE A 418 -7.61 -22.60 -6.20
C PHE A 418 -8.78 -23.46 -5.67
N GLU A 419 -9.47 -24.20 -6.53
CA GLU A 419 -10.63 -25.03 -6.14
C GLU A 419 -10.31 -26.01 -5.00
N ASP A 420 -9.11 -26.58 -5.03
CA ASP A 420 -8.61 -27.52 -4.03
C ASP A 420 -8.23 -26.87 -2.69
N LEU A 421 -8.19 -25.54 -2.60
CA LEU A 421 -7.93 -24.81 -1.35
C LEU A 421 -9.21 -24.39 -0.61
N LYS A 422 -10.39 -24.42 -1.26
CA LYS A 422 -11.65 -24.04 -0.60
C LYS A 422 -11.94 -24.85 0.67
N PRO A 423 -11.73 -26.18 0.71
CA PRO A 423 -11.91 -26.94 1.95
C PRO A 423 -10.98 -26.48 3.08
N CYS A 424 -9.74 -26.09 2.76
CA CYS A 424 -8.83 -25.52 3.74
C CYS A 424 -9.37 -24.21 4.32
N MET A 425 -9.91 -23.31 3.49
CA MET A 425 -10.49 -22.05 3.96
C MET A 425 -11.71 -22.28 4.85
N CYS A 426 -12.56 -23.27 4.55
CA CYS A 426 -13.71 -23.62 5.41
C CYS A 426 -13.24 -24.14 6.77
N GLU A 427 -12.31 -25.10 6.81
CA GLU A 427 -11.77 -25.62 8.08
C GLU A 427 -11.09 -24.53 8.92
N LEU A 428 -10.33 -23.63 8.27
CA LEU A 428 -9.71 -22.49 8.94
C LEU A 428 -10.77 -21.53 9.52
N ARG A 429 -11.79 -21.20 8.72
CA ARG A 429 -12.90 -20.33 9.15
C ARG A 429 -13.61 -20.90 10.38
N ASP A 430 -13.90 -22.20 10.38
CA ASP A 430 -14.62 -22.85 11.47
C ASP A 430 -13.81 -22.86 12.77
N VAL A 431 -12.48 -22.96 12.71
CA VAL A 431 -11.61 -22.86 13.89
C VAL A 431 -11.44 -21.42 14.38
N ILE A 432 -11.28 -20.47 13.46
CA ILE A 432 -10.98 -19.07 13.81
C ILE A 432 -12.23 -18.33 14.33
N LEU A 433 -13.39 -18.60 13.72
CA LEU A 433 -14.66 -17.92 14.03
C LEU A 433 -15.67 -18.82 14.75
N GLY A 434 -15.24 -20.01 15.15
CA GLY A 434 -16.04 -20.95 15.95
C GLY A 434 -15.98 -20.69 17.44
N GLU A 435 -16.20 -21.74 18.23
CA GLU A 435 -16.08 -21.65 19.69
C GLU A 435 -14.62 -21.39 20.09
N VAL A 436 -14.40 -20.34 20.89
CA VAL A 436 -13.07 -20.00 21.40
C VAL A 436 -12.59 -21.13 22.32
N PRO A 437 -11.43 -21.76 22.04
CA PRO A 437 -10.91 -22.83 22.87
C PRO A 437 -10.54 -22.31 24.27
N ALA A 438 -10.60 -23.19 25.27
CA ALA A 438 -10.23 -22.84 26.64
C ALA A 438 -8.75 -22.39 26.75
N ASN A 439 -7.89 -22.92 25.89
CA ASN A 439 -6.51 -22.47 25.72
C ASN A 439 -6.40 -21.66 24.41
N PRO A 440 -6.18 -20.33 24.47
CA PRO A 440 -6.07 -19.51 23.26
C PRO A 440 -4.98 -19.98 22.29
N ARG A 441 -3.88 -20.57 22.80
CA ARG A 441 -2.78 -21.09 21.98
C ARG A 441 -3.18 -22.28 21.12
N GLU A 442 -4.20 -23.02 21.53
CA GLU A 442 -4.74 -24.17 20.79
C GLU A 442 -5.26 -23.74 19.41
N MET A 443 -5.75 -22.50 19.27
CA MET A 443 -6.20 -21.99 17.98
C MET A 443 -5.06 -21.90 16.95
N HIS A 444 -3.87 -21.41 17.33
CA HIS A 444 -2.70 -21.38 16.43
C HIS A 444 -2.25 -22.78 16.03
N VAL A 445 -2.27 -23.72 16.99
CA VAL A 445 -1.93 -25.13 16.73
C VAL A 445 -2.91 -25.72 15.72
N ASN A 446 -4.21 -25.57 15.94
CA ASN A 446 -5.25 -26.07 15.05
C ASN A 446 -5.14 -25.46 13.64
N VAL A 447 -4.92 -24.15 13.53
CA VAL A 447 -4.70 -23.48 12.24
C VAL A 447 -3.46 -24.04 11.54
N SER A 448 -2.35 -24.21 12.25
CA SER A 448 -1.10 -24.76 11.69
C SER A 448 -1.26 -26.21 11.23
N GLU A 449 -2.00 -27.03 11.98
CA GLU A 449 -2.30 -28.43 11.62
C GLU A 449 -3.23 -28.53 10.41
N ILE A 450 -4.25 -27.66 10.31
CA ILE A 450 -5.11 -27.57 9.12
C ILE A 450 -4.26 -27.24 7.89
N LEU A 451 -3.43 -26.21 7.98
CA LEU A 451 -2.54 -25.83 6.88
C LEU A 451 -1.62 -26.99 6.50
N GLN A 452 -0.98 -27.65 7.46
CA GLN A 452 -0.10 -28.79 7.21
C GLN A 452 -0.83 -29.93 6.49
N ARG A 453 -2.02 -30.33 6.96
CA ARG A 453 -2.81 -31.39 6.32
C ARG A 453 -3.17 -31.08 4.87
N HIS A 454 -3.38 -29.82 4.52
CA HIS A 454 -3.64 -29.41 3.15
C HIS A 454 -2.36 -29.27 2.33
N ILE A 455 -1.25 -28.80 2.92
CA ILE A 455 0.09 -28.80 2.31
C ILE A 455 0.51 -30.21 1.87
N ASP A 456 0.26 -31.23 2.71
CA ASP A 456 0.65 -32.61 2.45
C ASP A 456 -0.07 -33.23 1.23
N LYS A 457 -1.25 -32.70 0.88
CA LYS A 457 -2.03 -33.12 -0.30
C LYS A 457 -1.58 -32.44 -1.59
N LEU A 458 -0.78 -31.37 -1.50
CA LEU A 458 -0.36 -30.56 -2.63
C LEU A 458 1.00 -31.00 -3.19
N SER A 459 1.17 -30.79 -4.49
CA SER A 459 2.42 -30.98 -5.21
C SER A 459 3.22 -29.69 -5.31
N HIS A 460 4.53 -29.80 -5.48
CA HIS A 460 5.41 -28.69 -5.82
C HIS A 460 6.42 -29.15 -6.89
N PRO A 461 6.39 -28.60 -8.12
CA PRO A 461 5.42 -27.61 -8.64
C PRO A 461 3.99 -28.18 -8.71
N ASP A 462 2.98 -27.33 -8.95
CA ASP A 462 1.59 -27.80 -9.03
C ASP A 462 1.39 -28.79 -10.19
N ALA A 463 0.52 -29.77 -9.97
CA ALA A 463 0.09 -30.69 -11.02
C ALA A 463 -0.56 -29.94 -12.20
N PRO A 464 -0.33 -30.36 -13.45
CA PRO A 464 -1.00 -29.76 -14.61
C PRO A 464 -2.52 -29.83 -14.46
N ILE A 465 -3.22 -28.73 -14.78
CA ILE A 465 -4.68 -28.70 -14.79
C ILE A 465 -5.16 -29.70 -15.86
N THR A 466 -5.59 -30.90 -15.45
CA THR A 466 -6.26 -31.82 -16.36
C THR A 466 -7.65 -31.26 -16.66
N ALA A 467 -7.84 -30.68 -17.84
CA ALA A 467 -9.15 -30.26 -18.31
C ALA A 467 -10.06 -31.49 -18.40
N LYS A 468 -10.90 -31.71 -17.39
CA LYS A 468 -12.01 -32.66 -17.51
C LYS A 468 -13.04 -32.03 -18.45
N SER A 469 -12.98 -32.42 -19.72
CA SER A 469 -14.04 -32.13 -20.69
C SER A 469 -15.33 -32.81 -20.23
N ASN A 470 -16.30 -32.01 -19.79
CA ASN A 470 -17.67 -32.47 -19.67
C ASN A 470 -18.22 -32.76 -21.07
N THR A 471 -18.23 -34.03 -21.47
CA THR A 471 -19.12 -34.52 -22.51
C THR A 471 -19.94 -35.67 -21.95
N SER A 472 -21.15 -35.33 -21.52
CA SER A 472 -22.22 -36.27 -21.24
C SER A 472 -23.01 -36.56 -22.53
N THR A 473 -22.91 -37.76 -23.07
CA THR A 473 -24.02 -38.44 -23.77
C THR A 473 -23.82 -39.94 -23.65
N GLY A 474 -24.82 -40.63 -23.09
CA GLY A 474 -24.80 -42.06 -22.83
C GLY A 474 -25.20 -42.93 -24.01
N GLY A 475 -25.00 -44.25 -23.86
CA GLY A 475 -25.61 -45.28 -24.70
C GLY A 475 -24.75 -46.55 -24.85
N PRO A 476 -25.23 -47.76 -24.50
CA PRO A 476 -24.40 -48.94 -24.24
C PRO A 476 -24.24 -49.85 -25.47
N SER A 477 -23.19 -50.71 -25.51
CA SER A 477 -23.29 -52.15 -25.90
C SER A 477 -21.92 -52.85 -26.14
N ARG A 478 -21.81 -54.07 -25.56
CA ARG A 478 -21.15 -55.32 -26.04
C ARG A 478 -19.62 -55.56 -26.02
N LYS A 479 -19.25 -56.42 -25.06
CA LYS A 479 -18.38 -57.64 -25.09
C LYS A 479 -17.22 -57.76 -26.10
N ALA A 480 -15.98 -57.82 -25.53
CA ALA A 480 -14.87 -58.80 -25.67
C ALA A 480 -14.52 -59.43 -27.07
N PRO A 481 -13.23 -59.75 -27.40
CA PRO A 481 -12.28 -60.42 -26.48
C PRO A 481 -10.76 -60.13 -26.61
N ARG A 482 -10.07 -60.54 -25.53
CA ARG A 482 -8.66 -60.97 -25.35
C ARG A 482 -7.72 -61.04 -26.57
N ARG A 483 -6.48 -60.55 -26.37
CA ARG A 483 -5.26 -61.19 -26.90
C ARG A 483 -4.09 -61.10 -25.91
N ARG A 484 -3.33 -62.19 -25.86
CA ARG A 484 -2.27 -62.57 -24.90
C ARG A 484 -0.87 -62.09 -25.33
N LYS A 485 -0.02 -61.89 -24.30
CA LYS A 485 1.43 -62.22 -24.13
C LYS A 485 2.48 -61.64 -25.12
N ALA A 486 3.53 -61.04 -24.54
CA ALA A 486 4.92 -61.57 -24.44
C ALA A 486 5.73 -60.59 -23.55
N THR A 487 6.17 -60.91 -22.32
CA THR A 487 7.40 -61.64 -21.92
C THR A 487 8.70 -61.15 -22.58
N GLY A 488 9.57 -60.56 -21.76
CA GLY A 488 10.98 -60.30 -22.03
C GLY A 488 11.68 -59.75 -20.78
N GLN A 489 12.11 -60.65 -19.90
CA GLN A 489 13.10 -60.39 -18.85
C GLN A 489 14.50 -60.39 -19.46
N THR A 490 15.40 -59.55 -18.93
CA THR A 490 16.84 -59.77 -18.65
C THR A 490 17.29 -58.52 -17.88
N ASP A 491 17.44 -58.62 -16.56
CA ASP A 491 18.60 -59.04 -15.78
C ASP A 491 19.68 -57.95 -15.62
N SER A 492 19.94 -57.72 -14.33
CA SER A 492 20.88 -56.88 -13.59
C SER A 492 22.24 -56.57 -14.19
N GLU A 493 22.77 -55.40 -13.84
CA GLU A 493 24.10 -55.29 -13.22
C GLU A 493 24.20 -53.99 -12.39
N ALA A 494 24.79 -54.11 -11.20
CA ALA A 494 25.04 -53.03 -10.26
C ALA A 494 26.54 -52.66 -10.32
N LEU A 495 26.87 -51.37 -10.34
CA LEU A 495 28.17 -50.87 -9.90
C LEU A 495 28.07 -49.43 -9.40
N THR A 496 28.70 -49.24 -8.25
CA THR A 496 28.89 -48.04 -7.42
C THR A 496 29.80 -47.00 -8.07
N THR A 497 29.56 -45.70 -7.86
CA THR A 497 30.43 -44.70 -7.14
C THR A 497 30.08 -43.26 -7.53
N ASP A 498 29.88 -42.44 -6.49
CA ASP A 498 30.22 -41.02 -6.29
C ASP A 498 30.31 -40.00 -7.44
N GLY A 499 29.72 -38.82 -7.17
CA GLY A 499 30.38 -37.54 -7.46
C GLY A 499 29.68 -36.60 -8.44
N GLU A 500 29.31 -35.43 -7.91
CA GLU A 500 29.00 -34.17 -8.62
C GLU A 500 27.63 -34.03 -9.31
N LEU A 501 26.68 -33.49 -8.54
CA LEU A 501 25.51 -32.79 -9.08
C LEU A 501 25.86 -31.31 -9.25
N LEU A 502 26.03 -30.90 -10.51
CA LEU A 502 26.14 -29.52 -10.94
C LEU A 502 24.93 -28.70 -10.46
N HIS A 503 25.22 -27.60 -9.77
CA HIS A 503 24.30 -26.47 -9.61
C HIS A 503 24.00 -25.89 -11.00
N THR A 504 22.76 -26.02 -11.47
CA THR A 504 22.27 -25.26 -12.61
C THR A 504 21.69 -23.95 -12.11
N GLU A 505 22.52 -22.91 -12.11
CA GLU A 505 22.06 -21.52 -12.15
C GLU A 505 21.27 -21.33 -13.47
N LEU A 506 20.15 -20.62 -13.40
CA LEU A 506 19.40 -20.22 -14.60
C LEU A 506 20.28 -19.25 -15.40
N ASP A 507 20.61 -19.61 -16.64
CA ASP A 507 21.47 -18.77 -17.46
C ASP A 507 20.78 -17.44 -17.82
N ASP A 508 21.59 -16.38 -17.96
CA ASP A 508 21.13 -15.04 -18.35
C ASP A 508 20.49 -15.02 -19.75
N GLU A 509 20.66 -16.09 -20.53
CA GLU A 509 20.20 -16.20 -21.91
C GLU A 509 18.71 -16.59 -21.97
N GLU A 510 18.23 -17.47 -21.09
CA GLU A 510 16.82 -17.84 -20.93
C GLU A 510 15.98 -16.65 -20.40
N VAL A 511 16.55 -15.87 -19.46
CA VAL A 511 15.91 -14.63 -18.95
C VAL A 511 15.84 -13.57 -20.05
N ALA A 512 16.87 -13.45 -20.89
CA ALA A 512 16.87 -12.57 -22.05
C ALA A 512 15.88 -13.02 -23.14
N GLN A 513 15.72 -14.34 -23.32
CA GLN A 513 14.78 -14.91 -24.29
C GLN A 513 13.32 -14.67 -23.88
N MET A 514 13.00 -14.77 -22.58
CA MET A 514 11.69 -14.40 -22.04
C MET A 514 11.38 -12.90 -22.18
N LYS A 515 12.37 -12.02 -21.99
CA LYS A 515 12.20 -10.58 -22.24
C LYS A 515 11.95 -10.26 -23.72
N ARG A 516 12.63 -10.95 -24.65
CA ARG A 516 12.39 -10.82 -26.10
C ARG A 516 10.99 -11.27 -26.51
N LEU A 517 10.50 -12.39 -25.96
CA LEU A 517 9.16 -12.90 -26.24
C LEU A 517 8.06 -11.91 -25.77
N ARG A 518 8.26 -11.25 -24.63
CA ARG A 518 7.36 -10.20 -24.13
C ARG A 518 7.35 -8.95 -25.04
N LEU A 519 8.49 -8.58 -25.61
CA LEU A 519 8.58 -7.44 -26.54
C LEU A 519 7.84 -7.71 -27.86
N ILE A 520 8.01 -8.92 -28.42
CA ILE A 520 7.35 -9.35 -29.67
C ILE A 520 5.82 -9.41 -29.51
N GLN A 521 5.33 -9.81 -28.35
CA GLN A 521 3.89 -9.82 -28.04
C GLN A 521 3.33 -8.40 -27.87
N ALA A 522 4.12 -7.45 -27.35
CA ALA A 522 3.73 -6.04 -27.26
C ALA A 522 3.67 -5.35 -28.64
N GLU A 523 4.56 -5.70 -29.57
CA GLU A 523 4.56 -5.16 -30.93
C GLU A 523 3.38 -5.67 -31.78
N LYS A 524 2.98 -6.94 -31.60
CA LYS A 524 1.76 -7.49 -32.24
C LYS A 524 0.47 -6.80 -31.77
N LYS A 525 0.43 -6.28 -30.54
CA LYS A 525 -0.70 -5.49 -30.02
C LYS A 525 -0.81 -4.08 -30.62
N ARG A 526 0.26 -3.53 -31.20
CA ARG A 526 0.29 -2.16 -31.74
C ARG A 526 -0.20 -2.01 -33.20
N ARG A 527 -0.49 -3.12 -33.90
CA ARG A 527 -0.99 -3.07 -35.28
C ARG A 527 -2.47 -3.45 -35.36
N LYS A 528 -3.35 -2.45 -35.50
CA LYS A 528 -4.69 -2.58 -36.12
C LYS A 528 -4.85 -1.52 -37.23
N PRO A 529 -5.62 -1.78 -38.29
CA PRO A 529 -5.48 -1.12 -39.59
C PRO A 529 -6.12 0.28 -39.65
N ALA A 530 -5.53 1.14 -40.48
CA ALA A 530 -5.92 2.53 -40.66
C ALA A 530 -7.25 2.70 -41.41
N VAL A 531 -8.08 3.65 -40.94
CA VAL A 531 -9.28 4.15 -41.63
C VAL A 531 -8.95 5.50 -42.28
N ALA A 532 -9.32 5.67 -43.55
CA ALA A 532 -8.99 6.82 -44.39
C ALA A 532 -9.68 8.14 -43.97
N PRO A 533 -9.09 9.32 -44.25
CA PRO A 533 -9.61 10.59 -43.74
C PRO A 533 -10.69 11.20 -44.65
N LYS A 534 -11.75 11.74 -44.04
CA LYS A 534 -12.72 12.64 -44.69
C LYS A 534 -12.23 14.10 -44.58
N LYS A 535 -12.29 14.83 -45.70
CA LYS A 535 -11.98 16.26 -45.82
C LYS A 535 -12.97 17.14 -45.03
N ILE A 536 -12.46 18.16 -44.36
CA ILE A 536 -13.24 19.27 -43.78
C ILE A 536 -12.82 20.56 -44.50
N PRO A 537 -13.75 21.47 -44.88
CA PRO A 537 -13.42 22.75 -45.50
C PRO A 537 -13.14 23.85 -44.48
N VAL A 538 -12.33 24.82 -44.90
CA VAL A 538 -11.90 26.03 -44.17
C VAL A 538 -13.02 27.08 -44.13
N PRO A 539 -13.18 27.87 -43.05
CA PRO A 539 -13.88 29.16 -43.12
C PRO A 539 -12.97 30.37 -42.87
N ALA A 540 -13.36 31.48 -43.48
CA ALA A 540 -12.70 32.79 -43.50
C ALA A 540 -13.07 33.69 -42.30
N ALA A 541 -12.36 34.82 -42.22
CA ALA A 541 -12.30 35.86 -41.19
C ALA A 541 -13.61 36.67 -40.91
N PRO A 542 -13.65 37.54 -39.87
CA PRO A 542 -14.86 37.89 -39.12
C PRO A 542 -15.51 39.24 -39.49
N THR A 543 -16.79 39.39 -39.12
CA THR A 543 -17.49 40.69 -39.02
C THR A 543 -18.41 40.72 -37.79
N LEU A 544 -18.25 41.74 -36.95
CA LEU A 544 -19.22 42.27 -35.95
C LEU A 544 -20.18 43.27 -36.64
N PRO A 545 -21.24 43.87 -36.02
CA PRO A 545 -21.96 43.71 -34.72
C PRO A 545 -23.51 43.61 -34.97
N PRO A 546 -24.52 44.03 -34.13
CA PRO A 546 -24.56 44.50 -32.72
C PRO A 546 -25.63 43.82 -31.80
N ALA A 547 -25.70 44.35 -30.57
CA ALA A 547 -26.50 43.94 -29.40
C ALA A 547 -28.04 43.87 -29.58
N VAL A 548 -28.74 43.17 -28.66
CA VAL A 548 -29.95 43.62 -27.92
C VAL A 548 -30.59 42.50 -27.05
N SER A 549 -30.99 42.92 -25.83
CA SER A 549 -32.03 42.44 -24.88
C SER A 549 -32.09 41.00 -24.33
N ALA A 550 -32.16 40.94 -23.00
CA ALA A 550 -32.71 39.85 -22.19
C ALA A 550 -34.23 39.64 -22.41
N PRO A 551 -34.77 38.47 -22.03
CA PRO A 551 -35.95 38.50 -21.17
C PRO A 551 -35.96 37.46 -20.03
N VAL A 552 -37.00 37.64 -19.22
CA VAL A 552 -37.32 37.16 -17.87
C VAL A 552 -37.89 35.72 -17.85
N ALA A 553 -37.82 35.13 -16.66
CA ALA A 553 -38.20 33.77 -16.27
C ALA A 553 -39.68 33.35 -16.48
N GLY A 554 -39.89 32.03 -16.59
CA GLY A 554 -41.17 31.34 -16.41
C GLY A 554 -41.03 29.80 -16.48
N PRO A 555 -41.87 29.01 -15.79
CA PRO A 555 -41.46 27.77 -15.10
C PRO A 555 -41.89 26.48 -15.82
N SER A 556 -41.12 25.38 -15.68
CA SER A 556 -41.63 24.00 -15.45
C SER A 556 -40.59 22.87 -15.63
N GLN A 557 -40.70 21.90 -14.71
CA GLN A 557 -40.49 20.44 -14.86
C GLN A 557 -39.08 19.82 -14.97
N LEU A 558 -38.72 19.14 -13.86
CA LEU A 558 -38.24 17.75 -13.78
C LEU A 558 -37.31 17.26 -14.90
N LEU A 559 -36.01 17.17 -14.61
CA LEU A 559 -35.12 16.17 -15.22
C LEU A 559 -34.06 15.72 -14.21
N ARG A 560 -34.32 14.52 -13.68
CA ARG A 560 -33.36 13.53 -13.15
C ARG A 560 -32.04 13.61 -13.94
N ARG A 561 -30.92 13.92 -13.30
CA ARG A 561 -29.58 13.76 -13.89
C ARG A 561 -28.69 12.86 -13.04
N ALA A 562 -28.44 11.69 -13.63
CA ALA A 562 -27.29 10.81 -13.55
C ALA A 562 -26.19 11.17 -12.54
N ARG A 563 -26.04 10.33 -11.52
CA ARG A 563 -24.76 10.04 -10.86
C ARG A 563 -23.98 9.10 -11.79
N GLY A 564 -22.95 9.57 -12.48
CA GLY A 564 -21.88 8.69 -13.00
C GLY A 564 -20.89 8.47 -11.85
N THR A 565 -20.63 7.26 -11.35
CA THR A 565 -19.90 6.13 -11.97
C THR A 565 -18.56 6.58 -12.53
N GLU A 566 -17.54 6.57 -11.68
CA GLU A 566 -16.09 6.37 -11.97
C GLU A 566 -15.27 6.69 -10.70
N ARG A 567 -15.59 6.01 -9.59
CA ARG A 567 -14.82 6.01 -8.33
C ARG A 567 -14.71 4.57 -7.87
N SER A 568 -13.73 3.83 -8.39
CA SER A 568 -13.40 2.48 -7.89
C SER A 568 -12.13 1.86 -8.49
N ASP A 569 -11.64 2.34 -9.64
CA ASP A 569 -10.75 1.47 -10.43
C ASP A 569 -9.25 1.65 -10.17
N ALA A 570 -8.82 2.70 -9.44
CA ALA A 570 -7.39 3.02 -9.29
C ALA A 570 -6.80 2.77 -7.89
N ALA A 571 -7.59 2.82 -6.81
CA ALA A 571 -7.05 2.77 -5.45
C ALA A 571 -6.71 1.36 -4.95
N ILE A 572 -7.42 0.34 -5.45
CA ILE A 572 -7.34 -1.03 -4.91
C ILE A 572 -6.36 -1.91 -5.69
N VAL A 573 -6.24 -1.69 -7.00
CA VAL A 573 -5.23 -2.35 -7.85
C VAL A 573 -3.93 -1.53 -7.91
N GLY A 574 -3.95 -0.28 -7.44
CA GLY A 574 -2.86 0.70 -7.57
C GLY A 574 -1.69 0.55 -6.60
N ARG A 575 -1.82 -0.17 -5.48
CA ARG A 575 -0.68 -0.45 -4.58
C ARG A 575 0.28 -1.52 -5.13
N LEU A 576 -0.10 -2.18 -6.22
CA LEU A 576 0.74 -3.10 -7.02
C LEU A 576 1.51 -2.41 -8.15
N ARG A 577 1.60 -1.06 -8.17
CA ARG A 577 2.46 -0.36 -9.13
C ARG A 577 3.72 0.14 -8.44
N THR A 578 4.84 -0.54 -8.70
CA THR A 578 6.13 0.15 -8.79
C THR A 578 5.95 1.38 -9.68
N SER A 579 6.53 2.50 -9.27
CA SER A 579 6.35 3.89 -9.70
C SER A 579 6.54 4.24 -11.20
N GLU A 580 6.33 3.33 -12.14
CA GLU A 580 6.46 3.58 -13.59
C GLU A 580 5.14 3.54 -14.38
N GLN A 581 4.03 3.04 -13.82
CA GLN A 581 2.77 2.91 -14.57
C GLN A 581 1.55 3.61 -13.96
N ALA A 582 1.66 4.26 -12.80
CA ALA A 582 0.55 5.03 -12.23
C ALA A 582 0.46 6.42 -12.91
N GLY A 583 -0.25 6.47 -14.03
CA GLY A 583 -0.75 7.73 -14.57
C GLY A 583 -1.67 8.39 -13.54
N VAL A 584 -1.13 9.38 -12.83
CA VAL A 584 -1.77 10.19 -11.80
C VAL A 584 -3.06 10.82 -12.31
N ARG A 585 -4.18 10.54 -11.61
CA ARG A 585 -5.36 11.40 -11.45
C ARG A 585 -6.28 10.77 -10.39
N ASP A 586 -6.27 11.34 -9.19
CA ASP A 586 -7.46 11.89 -8.52
C ASP A 586 -7.12 12.34 -7.09
N THR A 587 -7.80 13.40 -6.67
CA THR A 587 -7.52 14.24 -5.50
C THR A 587 -7.84 13.55 -4.18
N TYR A 588 -6.87 13.53 -3.27
CA TYR A 588 -7.04 13.19 -1.86
C TYR A 588 -7.97 14.21 -1.17
N ASN A 589 -9.07 13.74 -0.56
CA ASN A 589 -10.10 14.59 0.06
C ASN A 589 -10.00 14.55 1.59
N GLU A 590 -9.05 15.31 2.12
CA GLU A 590 -8.79 15.46 3.56
C GLU A 590 -10.02 16.01 4.32
N ASP A 591 -10.85 16.84 3.68
CA ASP A 591 -12.11 17.35 4.25
C ASP A 591 -13.08 16.21 4.63
N ALA A 592 -12.97 15.02 4.04
CA ALA A 592 -13.78 13.86 4.42
C ALA A 592 -13.29 13.23 5.74
N LEU A 593 -11.97 13.14 5.93
CA LEU A 593 -11.35 12.65 7.16
C LEU A 593 -11.47 13.68 8.29
N GLU A 594 -11.41 14.96 7.98
CA GLU A 594 -11.60 16.05 8.94
C GLU A 594 -13.07 16.13 9.37
N ARG A 595 -14.05 15.98 8.46
CA ARG A 595 -15.47 15.81 8.81
C ARG A 595 -15.76 14.57 9.63
N GLU A 596 -15.00 13.49 9.42
CA GLU A 596 -15.11 12.27 10.22
C GLU A 596 -14.49 12.45 11.62
N ARG A 597 -13.40 13.22 11.74
CA ARG A 597 -12.83 13.65 13.03
C ARG A 597 -13.77 14.58 13.80
N GLU A 598 -14.38 15.55 13.13
CA GLU A 598 -15.41 16.44 13.67
C GLU A 598 -16.68 15.66 14.10
N ARG A 599 -17.01 14.56 13.41
CA ARG A 599 -18.10 13.67 13.81
C ARG A 599 -17.78 12.85 15.05
N ARG A 600 -16.52 12.41 15.20
CA ARG A 600 -16.07 11.59 16.33
C ARG A 600 -15.84 12.41 17.61
N GLN A 601 -15.49 13.68 17.47
CA GLN A 601 -15.38 14.63 18.58
C GLN A 601 -16.70 15.41 18.69
N GLY A 602 -17.66 14.89 19.46
CA GLY A 602 -18.94 15.55 19.67
C GLY A 602 -18.79 16.95 20.26
N VAL A 603 -18.74 17.98 19.42
CA VAL A 603 -18.88 19.40 19.76
C VAL A 603 -19.86 20.04 18.76
N PRO A 604 -20.93 20.75 19.21
CA PRO A 604 -21.95 21.28 18.31
C PRO A 604 -21.42 22.33 17.32
N ALA A 605 -21.88 22.22 16.07
CA ALA A 605 -21.51 23.05 14.93
C ALA A 605 -22.01 24.51 15.02
N ASN A 606 -21.31 25.35 15.80
CA ASN A 606 -21.61 26.79 15.89
C ASN A 606 -20.37 27.69 15.76
N TYR A 607 -19.53 27.55 14.72
CA TYR A 607 -18.57 28.59 14.35
C TYR A 607 -18.37 28.68 12.83
N ARG A 608 -19.32 29.34 12.15
CA ARG A 608 -19.04 30.04 10.89
C ARG A 608 -18.63 31.45 11.24
N LEU A 609 -17.33 31.77 11.16
CA LEU A 609 -16.89 33.16 11.16
C LEU A 609 -17.14 33.76 9.77
N SER A 610 -18.33 34.34 9.59
CA SER A 610 -18.55 35.41 8.61
C SER A 610 -18.45 36.75 9.34
N SER A 611 -17.50 37.55 8.90
CA SER A 611 -17.30 38.95 9.27
C SER A 611 -18.52 39.82 8.98
N SER A 612 -19.10 40.44 10.01
CA SER A 612 -19.66 41.81 9.95
C SER A 612 -20.11 42.23 11.35
N GLY A 613 -19.61 43.38 11.81
CA GLY A 613 -19.70 43.80 13.20
C GLY A 613 -21.05 44.33 13.66
N GLN A 614 -21.22 44.40 14.98
CA GLN A 614 -21.60 45.60 15.72
C GLN A 614 -21.48 45.33 17.23
N ALA A 615 -21.11 46.39 17.95
CA ALA A 615 -20.79 46.40 19.36
C ALA A 615 -21.93 45.96 20.29
N THR A 616 -21.62 45.30 21.41
CA THR A 616 -22.24 45.64 22.71
C THR A 616 -21.47 45.09 23.93
N LYS A 617 -21.04 46.05 24.75
CA LYS A 617 -20.79 46.12 26.20
C LYS A 617 -20.81 44.84 27.08
N ARG A 618 -19.66 44.62 27.76
CA ARG A 618 -19.42 44.42 29.22
C ARG A 618 -20.47 43.70 30.10
N ARG A 619 -20.03 42.63 30.78
CA ARG A 619 -20.04 42.36 32.25
C ARG A 619 -19.30 41.02 32.50
N LYS A 620 -18.09 41.01 33.08
CA LYS A 620 -17.72 40.86 34.52
C LYS A 620 -18.30 39.61 35.23
N LEU A 621 -17.39 38.70 35.59
CA LEU A 621 -17.31 37.79 36.77
C LEU A 621 -18.48 36.80 36.93
N ASP A 622 -18.28 35.51 37.24
CA ASP A 622 -17.25 34.85 38.05
C ASP A 622 -16.54 33.69 37.35
#